data_AF-A0A6V7KNN6-F1
#
_entry.id   AF-A0A6V7KNN6-F1
#
_cell.length_a   1.000
_cell.length_b   1.000
_cell.length_c   1.000
_cell.angle_alpha   90.00
_cell.angle_beta   90.00
_cell.angle_gamma   90.00
#
_symmetry.space_group_name_H-M   'P 1'
#
loop_
_entity.id
_entity.type
_entity.pdbx_description
1 polymer ?
#
loop_
_entity_poly.entity_id
_entity_poly.type
_entity_poly.pdbx_seq_one_letter_code
_entity_poly.pdbx_strand_id
1 'polypeptide(L)' 'ITRKPAHMELYEKKIKPNSKRPKGSFWTSSEGMKKVKQGGFAFYLDTATGYKVVE' A
#
# COMPACT_ATOMS: atom_id res chain seq x y z
N ILE A 1 8.00 24.61 16.39
CA ILE A 1 8.43 23.30 15.82
C ILE A 1 7.27 22.75 15.01
N THR A 2 7.31 22.85 13.69
CA THR A 2 6.23 22.33 12.82
C THR A 2 6.32 20.81 12.78
N ARG A 3 5.40 20.11 13.46
CA ARG A 3 5.31 18.64 13.38
C ARG A 3 4.93 18.27 11.95
N LYS A 4 5.71 17.37 11.34
CA LYS A 4 5.34 16.82 10.03
C LYS A 4 3.99 16.11 10.15
N PRO A 5 3.10 16.23 9.14
CA PRO A 5 1.86 15.47 9.13
C PRO A 5 2.12 13.97 9.24
N ALA A 6 1.29 13.25 10.00
CA ALA A 6 1.47 11.81 10.23
C ALA A 6 1.52 11.00 8.92
N HIS A 7 0.77 11.40 7.88
CA HIS A 7 0.78 10.75 6.58
C HIS A 7 2.15 10.84 5.87
N MET A 8 2.87 11.96 6.02
CA MET A 8 4.22 12.12 5.48
C MET A 8 5.17 11.15 6.17
N GLU A 9 5.10 11.07 7.49
CA GLU A 9 5.96 10.15 8.25
C GLU A 9 5.69 8.68 7.92
N LEU A 10 4.42 8.30 7.78
CA LEU A 10 4.02 6.94 7.37
C LEU A 10 4.49 6.62 5.96
N TYR A 11 4.33 7.53 5.01
CA TYR A 11 4.82 7.35 3.66
C TYR A 11 6.33 7.11 3.66
N GLU A 12 7.08 7.96 4.36
CA GLU A 12 8.55 7.92 4.41
C GLU A 12 9.09 6.65 5.07
N LYS A 13 8.40 6.14 6.10
CA LYS A 13 8.85 4.98 6.88
C LYS A 13 8.34 3.64 6.35
N LYS A 14 7.15 3.61 5.73
CA LYS A 14 6.41 2.36 5.45
C LYS A 14 6.11 2.12 3.98
N ILE A 15 6.02 3.18 3.17
CA ILE A 15 5.55 3.06 1.78
C ILE A 15 6.67 3.28 0.77
N LYS A 16 7.44 4.36 0.90
CA LYS A 16 8.45 4.71 -0.11
C LYS A 16 9.56 3.65 -0.24
N PRO A 17 10.19 3.57 -1.42
CA PRO A 17 11.42 2.80 -1.60
C PRO A 17 12.51 3.21 -0.60
N ASN A 18 13.25 2.21 -0.10
CA ASN A 18 14.43 2.40 0.72
C ASN A 18 15.41 1.23 0.55
N SER A 19 16.57 1.28 1.22
CA SER A 19 17.60 0.24 1.12
C SER A 19 17.14 -1.17 1.47
N LYS A 20 16.13 -1.31 2.36
CA LYS A 20 15.56 -2.61 2.75
C LYS A 20 14.41 -3.05 1.84
N ARG A 21 13.75 -2.11 1.16
CA ARG A 21 12.64 -2.34 0.23
C ARG A 21 12.83 -1.47 -1.02
N PRO A 22 13.64 -1.92 -1.99
CA PRO A 22 13.98 -1.12 -3.17
C PRO A 22 12.77 -0.74 -4.03
N LYS A 23 11.69 -1.51 -3.95
CA LYS A 23 10.43 -1.25 -4.66
C LYS A 23 9.34 -0.61 -3.79
N GLY A 24 9.65 -0.27 -2.54
CA GLY A 24 8.67 0.23 -1.58
C GLY A 24 7.60 -0.81 -1.23
N SER A 25 6.44 -0.32 -0.78
CA SER A 25 5.24 -1.11 -0.48
C SER A 25 4.17 -0.83 -1.53
N PHE A 26 4.50 -1.10 -2.80
CA PHE A 26 3.60 -0.98 -3.94
C PHE A 26 3.35 -2.36 -4.55
N TRP A 27 2.12 -2.59 -5.00
CA TRP A 27 1.67 -3.83 -5.64
C TRP A 27 0.77 -3.49 -6.82
N THR A 28 0.74 -4.36 -7.81
CA THR A 28 -0.35 -4.35 -8.79
C THR A 28 -1.68 -4.69 -8.10
N SER A 29 -2.80 -4.34 -8.71
CA SER A 29 -4.13 -4.65 -8.16
C SER A 29 -4.31 -6.15 -7.89
N SER A 30 -3.84 -7.01 -8.81
CA SER A 30 -3.92 -8.47 -8.65
C SER A 30 -3.07 -8.98 -7.48
N GLU A 31 -1.81 -8.54 -7.38
CA GLU A 31 -0.91 -8.95 -6.30
C GLU A 31 -1.39 -8.47 -4.92
N GLY A 32 -1.83 -7.21 -4.84
CA GLY A 32 -2.35 -6.62 -3.61
C GLY A 32 -3.59 -7.36 -3.14
N MET A 33 -4.53 -7.64 -4.05
CA MET A 33 -5.76 -8.38 -3.72
C MET A 33 -5.48 -9.83 -3.35
N LYS A 34 -4.51 -10.50 -3.99
CA LYS A 34 -4.07 -11.84 -3.57
C LYS A 34 -3.60 -11.86 -2.12
N LYS A 35 -2.85 -10.83 -1.69
CA LYS A 35 -2.40 -10.70 -0.30
C LYS A 35 -3.54 -10.41 0.67
N VAL A 36 -4.50 -9.56 0.27
CA VAL A 36 -5.73 -9.33 1.06
C VAL A 36 -6.47 -10.64 1.30
N LYS A 37 -6.64 -11.48 0.26
CA LYS A 37 -7.28 -12.80 0.36
C LYS A 37 -6.54 -13.77 1.30
N GLN A 38 -5.22 -13.63 1.43
CA GLN A 38 -4.40 -14.42 2.37
C GLN A 38 -4.51 -13.93 3.83
N GLY A 39 -5.12 -12.76 4.06
CA GLY A 39 -5.30 -12.18 5.39
C GLY A 39 -4.08 -11.38 5.88
N GLY A 40 -4.28 -10.62 6.97
CA GLY A 40 -3.22 -9.82 7.60
C GLY A 40 -2.67 -8.68 6.75
N PHE A 41 -3.38 -8.28 5.69
CA PHE A 41 -2.92 -7.31 4.72
C PHE A 41 -4.03 -6.32 4.35
N ALA A 42 -3.73 -5.03 4.47
CA ALA A 42 -4.59 -3.95 3.98
C ALA A 42 -3.97 -3.35 2.72
N PHE A 43 -4.76 -3.24 1.65
CA PHE A 43 -4.31 -2.73 0.37
C PHE A 43 -5.22 -1.60 -0.09
N TYR A 44 -4.61 -0.45 -0.39
CA TYR A 44 -5.32 0.68 -0.98
C TYR A 44 -5.25 0.58 -2.50
N LEU A 45 -6.42 0.61 -3.14
CA LEU A 45 -6.58 0.64 -4.59
C LEU A 45 -7.78 1.51 -4.97
N ASP A 46 -7.81 1.93 -6.23
CA ASP A 46 -8.97 2.60 -6.79
C ASP A 46 -10.23 1.70 -6.73
N THR A 47 -11.37 2.31 -6.39
CA THR A 47 -12.64 1.60 -6.16
C THR A 47 -13.17 0.93 -7.42
N ALA A 48 -13.13 1.59 -8.58
CA ALA A 48 -13.59 1.02 -9.84
C ALA A 48 -12.74 -0.19 -10.26
N THR A 49 -11.45 -0.16 -9.93
CA THR A 49 -10.55 -1.30 -10.11
C THR A 49 -10.86 -2.42 -9.12
N GLY A 50 -11.19 -2.09 -7.87
CA GLY A 50 -11.51 -3.07 -6.83
C GLY A 50 -12.75 -3.92 -7.14
N TYR A 51 -13.83 -3.29 -7.63
CA TYR A 51 -15.06 -4.02 -7.98
C TYR A 51 -14.80 -5.15 -8.99
N LYS A 52 -14.00 -4.88 -10.03
CA LYS A 52 -13.64 -5.87 -11.07
C LYS A 52 -12.86 -7.08 -10.56
N VAL A 53 -12.28 -7.01 -9.36
CA VAL A 53 -11.41 -8.05 -8.79
C VAL A 53 -12.09 -8.82 -7.65
N VAL A 54 -13.17 -8.26 -7.09
CA VAL A 54 -13.96 -8.88 -6.02
C VAL A 54 -15.13 -9.69 -6.58
N GLU A 55 -15.73 -9.24 -7.69
CA GLU A 55 -16.65 -10.04 -8.50
C GLU A 55 -15.96 -11.27 -9.12
#